data_AF-A0A0K1DZQ0-F1
#
_entry.id   AF-A0A0K1DZQ0-F1
#
_cell.length_a   1.000
_cell.length_b   1.000
_cell.length_c   1.000
_cell.angle_alpha   90.00
_cell.angle_beta   90.00
_cell.angle_gamma   90.00
#
_symmetry.space_group_name_H-M   'P 1'
#
loop_
_entity.id
_entity.type
_entity.pdbx_description
1 polymer ?
#
loop_
_entity_poly.entity_id
_entity_poly.type
_entity_poly.pdbx_seq_one_letter_code
_entity_poly.pdbx_strand_id
1 'polypeptide(L)'
;MSYYCDFDSAAAAIEGMLGELVREQFGDMPRGELDAIREFVFRDFMHYLATRAGIYYWRRFSEKKARQVLCVYIEKMWGKLWDMAAEWFALWKMKWNQRVRLVFSDDEFKRATQSVKWASGLEAVMNKIDMGELRLFVIANLIRNGEVAGVEQIAEYIIRDELNSAVERLGPEKTLEVYKSGQLTARLLQRISSLKNVTDPLLLLKFDFGRTPPQ
;
A
#
# COMPACT_ATOMS: atom_id res chain seq x y z
N MET A 1 10.67 25.43 -21.64
CA MET A 1 10.13 26.00 -20.38
C MET A 1 9.65 24.83 -19.54
N SER A 2 10.33 24.50 -18.44
CA SER A 2 9.90 23.39 -17.56
C SER A 2 8.64 23.84 -16.84
N TYR A 3 7.52 23.16 -17.09
CA TYR A 3 6.27 23.41 -16.37
C TYR A 3 6.53 23.17 -14.87
N TYR A 4 6.46 24.22 -14.06
CA TYR A 4 6.59 24.12 -12.60
C TYR A 4 5.22 23.76 -12.04
N CYS A 5 5.17 22.70 -11.23
CA CYS A 5 3.95 22.23 -10.59
C CYS A 5 4.29 22.08 -9.11
N ASP A 6 3.53 22.74 -8.24
CA ASP A 6 3.72 22.66 -6.80
C ASP A 6 3.04 21.39 -6.27
N PHE A 7 3.83 20.32 -6.16
CA PHE A 7 3.34 19.03 -5.71
C PHE A 7 2.78 19.08 -4.28
N ASP A 8 3.36 19.90 -3.41
CA ASP A 8 2.95 19.93 -1.99
C ASP A 8 1.58 20.59 -1.86
N SER A 9 1.35 21.69 -2.60
CA SER A 9 0.03 22.30 -2.70
C SER A 9 -1.01 21.36 -3.34
N ALA A 10 -0.65 20.64 -4.40
CA ALA A 10 -1.53 19.66 -5.03
C ALA A 10 -1.88 18.50 -4.07
N ALA A 11 -0.90 17.99 -3.33
CA ALA A 11 -1.09 16.93 -2.34
C ALA A 11 -1.97 17.39 -1.17
N ALA A 12 -1.77 18.61 -0.66
CA ALA A 12 -2.63 19.16 0.39
C ALA A 12 -4.09 19.33 -0.07
N ALA A 13 -4.29 19.71 -1.34
CA ALA A 13 -5.64 19.83 -1.90
C ALA A 13 -6.33 18.46 -2.05
N ILE A 14 -5.58 17.41 -2.44
CA ILE A 14 -6.05 16.02 -2.41
C ILE A 14 -6.42 15.59 -0.99
N GLU A 15 -5.57 15.87 -0.01
CA GLU A 15 -5.80 15.50 1.39
C GLU A 15 -7.08 16.15 1.94
N GLY A 16 -7.31 17.44 1.64
CA GLY A 16 -8.54 18.15 1.99
C GLY A 16 -9.78 17.50 1.39
N MET A 17 -9.73 17.19 0.09
CA MET A 17 -10.81 16.51 -0.64
C MET A 17 -11.14 15.13 -0.03
N LEU A 18 -10.13 14.29 0.19
CA LEU A 18 -10.31 12.98 0.81
C LEU A 18 -10.80 13.09 2.25
N GLY A 19 -10.39 14.14 2.97
CA GLY A 19 -10.83 14.44 4.32
C GLY A 19 -12.34 14.67 4.43
N GLU A 20 -12.98 15.21 3.39
CA GLU A 20 -14.44 15.35 3.31
C GLU A 20 -15.11 13.98 3.19
N LEU A 21 -14.65 13.14 2.25
CA LEU A 21 -15.16 11.78 2.06
C LEU A 21 -15.01 10.92 3.33
N VAL A 22 -13.87 11.01 4.00
CA VAL A 22 -13.61 10.31 5.25
C VAL A 22 -14.54 10.81 6.36
N ARG A 23 -14.75 12.13 6.48
CA ARG A 23 -15.64 12.71 7.50
C ARG A 23 -17.09 12.28 7.30
N GLU A 24 -17.56 12.24 6.06
CA GLU A 24 -18.93 11.81 5.74
C GLU A 24 -19.21 10.35 6.11
N GLN A 25 -18.20 9.48 6.06
CA GLN A 25 -18.38 8.03 6.21
C GLN A 25 -17.88 7.48 7.54
N PHE A 26 -16.92 8.14 8.17
CA PHE A 26 -16.25 7.71 9.40
C PHE A 26 -16.27 8.79 10.49
N GLY A 27 -17.09 9.85 10.35
CA GLY A 27 -17.09 11.01 11.25
C GLY A 27 -17.38 10.71 12.72
N ASP A 28 -18.06 9.59 13.00
CA ASP A 28 -18.38 9.14 14.37
C ASP A 28 -17.23 8.39 15.06
N MET A 29 -16.14 8.11 14.33
CA MET A 29 -14.97 7.39 14.82
C MET A 29 -14.11 8.29 15.75
N PRO A 30 -13.50 7.74 16.83
CA PRO A 30 -12.60 8.53 17.68
C PRO A 30 -11.43 9.13 16.90
N ARG A 31 -11.00 10.34 17.32
CA ARG A 31 -10.02 11.16 16.58
C ARG A 31 -8.76 10.40 16.16
N GLY A 32 -8.15 9.64 17.08
CA GLY A 32 -6.92 8.91 16.79
C GLY A 32 -7.08 7.84 15.70
N GLU A 33 -8.26 7.22 15.62
CA GLU A 33 -8.53 6.24 14.57
C GLU A 33 -8.89 6.90 13.24
N LEU A 34 -9.64 8.00 13.32
CA LEU A 34 -9.97 8.81 12.16
C LEU A 34 -8.71 9.34 11.47
N ASP A 35 -7.70 9.76 12.25
CA ASP A 35 -6.42 10.22 11.73
C ASP A 35 -5.64 9.09 11.05
N ALA A 36 -5.65 7.88 11.63
CA ALA A 36 -5.06 6.71 10.99
C ALA A 36 -5.76 6.37 9.65
N ILE A 37 -7.09 6.35 9.64
CA ILE A 37 -7.87 6.11 8.41
C ILE A 37 -7.55 7.16 7.35
N ARG A 38 -7.45 8.44 7.71
CA ARG A 38 -7.06 9.51 6.79
C ARG A 38 -5.69 9.27 6.17
N GLU A 39 -4.70 8.84 6.95
CA GLU A 39 -3.37 8.55 6.44
C GLU A 39 -3.41 7.42 5.41
N PHE A 40 -4.10 6.31 5.71
CA PHE A 40 -4.25 5.19 4.78
C PHE A 40 -4.94 5.63 3.48
N VAL A 41 -6.06 6.35 3.60
CA VAL A 41 -6.83 6.84 2.45
C VAL A 41 -5.97 7.75 1.57
N PHE A 42 -5.24 8.70 2.17
CA PHE A 42 -4.37 9.59 1.43
C PHE A 42 -3.26 8.82 0.69
N ARG A 43 -2.52 7.95 1.39
CA ARG A 43 -1.41 7.20 0.81
C ARG A 43 -1.87 6.26 -0.30
N ASP A 44 -2.92 5.50 -0.05
CA ASP A 44 -3.49 4.57 -1.03
C ASP A 44 -3.99 5.32 -2.28
N PHE A 45 -4.62 6.49 -2.11
CA PHE A 45 -5.07 7.29 -3.25
C PHE A 45 -3.90 7.85 -4.05
N MET A 46 -2.83 8.30 -3.39
CA MET A 46 -1.63 8.77 -4.07
C MET A 46 -0.95 7.64 -4.86
N HIS A 47 -0.93 6.41 -4.32
CA HIS A 47 -0.49 5.22 -5.06
C HIS A 47 -1.41 4.89 -6.25
N TYR A 48 -2.72 5.03 -6.08
CA TYR A 48 -3.70 4.86 -7.14
C TYR A 48 -3.46 5.85 -8.29
N LEU A 49 -3.33 7.14 -7.99
CA LEU A 49 -3.03 8.18 -8.98
C LEU A 49 -1.67 7.95 -9.66
N ALA A 50 -0.64 7.60 -8.89
CA ALA A 50 0.69 7.30 -9.44
C ALA A 50 0.68 6.09 -10.39
N THR A 51 -0.09 5.06 -10.05
CA THR A 51 -0.28 3.87 -10.88
C THR A 51 -1.01 4.22 -12.17
N ARG A 52 -2.08 5.04 -12.10
CA ARG A 52 -2.81 5.51 -13.28
C ARG A 52 -1.99 6.44 -14.17
N ALA A 53 -1.12 7.27 -13.59
CA ALA A 53 -0.16 8.08 -14.31
C ALA A 53 0.99 7.26 -14.94
N GLY A 54 1.04 5.95 -14.68
CA GLY A 54 2.03 5.04 -15.23
C GLY A 54 3.42 5.16 -14.59
N ILE A 55 3.55 5.84 -13.45
CA ILE A 55 4.82 6.15 -12.79
C ILE A 55 5.55 4.88 -12.33
N TYR A 56 4.80 3.91 -11.80
CA TYR A 56 5.38 2.66 -11.28
C TYR A 56 5.80 1.65 -12.35
N TYR A 57 5.62 1.97 -13.63
CA TYR A 57 6.13 1.16 -14.76
C TYR A 57 7.42 1.72 -15.35
N TRP A 58 7.98 2.77 -14.76
CA TRP A 58 9.23 3.32 -15.23
C TRP A 58 10.40 2.39 -14.92
N ARG A 59 11.22 2.11 -15.93
CA ARG A 59 12.44 1.30 -15.78
C ARG A 59 13.44 1.84 -14.76
N ARG A 60 13.37 3.14 -14.45
CA ARG A 60 14.21 3.80 -13.44
C ARG A 60 13.35 4.78 -12.68
N PHE A 61 12.94 4.39 -11.48
CA PHE A 61 12.19 5.26 -10.60
C PHE A 61 13.06 6.41 -10.11
N SER A 62 12.47 7.60 -10.04
CA SER A 62 13.08 8.78 -9.44
C SER A 62 11.97 9.53 -8.74
N GLU A 63 12.08 9.65 -7.41
CA GLU A 63 11.04 10.30 -6.61
C GLU A 63 10.78 11.73 -7.07
N LYS A 64 11.84 12.51 -7.33
CA LYS A 64 11.72 13.88 -7.85
C LYS A 64 10.94 13.93 -9.16
N LYS A 65 11.21 13.02 -10.09
CA LYS A 65 10.48 12.94 -11.37
C LYS A 65 9.05 12.46 -11.17
N ALA A 66 8.84 11.50 -10.26
CA ALA A 66 7.52 10.97 -9.93
C ALA A 66 6.62 12.07 -9.36
N ARG A 67 7.10 12.86 -8.39
CA ARG A 67 6.36 14.01 -7.83
C ARG A 67 5.98 15.01 -8.91
N GLN A 68 6.91 15.38 -9.79
CA GLN A 68 6.63 16.30 -10.89
C GLN A 68 5.55 15.76 -11.85
N VAL A 69 5.67 14.50 -12.28
CA VAL A 69 4.70 13.91 -13.22
C VAL A 69 3.33 13.72 -12.56
N LEU A 70 3.31 13.30 -11.30
CA LEU A 70 2.08 13.12 -10.54
C LEU A 70 1.37 14.47 -10.32
N CYS A 71 2.11 15.52 -10.01
CA CYS A 71 1.56 16.87 -9.89
C CYS A 71 0.90 17.32 -11.21
N VAL A 72 1.60 17.19 -12.34
CA VAL A 72 1.06 17.53 -13.66
C VAL A 72 -0.17 16.67 -14.00
N TYR A 73 -0.17 15.40 -13.59
CA TYR A 73 -1.32 14.51 -13.76
C TYR A 73 -2.52 14.97 -12.93
N ILE A 74 -2.31 15.34 -11.66
CA ILE A 74 -3.36 15.87 -10.76
C ILE A 74 -3.98 17.13 -11.34
N GLU A 75 -3.18 18.12 -11.74
CA GLU A 75 -3.70 19.38 -12.31
C GLU A 75 -4.53 19.14 -13.57
N LYS A 76 -4.07 18.26 -14.47
CA LYS A 76 -4.82 17.88 -15.68
C LYS A 76 -6.15 17.19 -15.37
N MET A 77 -6.21 16.46 -14.27
CA MET A 77 -7.39 15.70 -13.86
C MET A 77 -8.28 16.46 -12.88
N TRP A 78 -7.91 17.69 -12.48
CA TRP A 78 -8.54 18.42 -11.38
C TRP A 78 -10.08 18.47 -11.48
N GLY A 79 -10.61 18.80 -12.65
CA GLY A 79 -12.06 18.88 -12.89
C GLY A 79 -12.83 17.56 -12.83
N LYS A 80 -12.13 16.41 -12.73
CA LYS A 80 -12.71 15.06 -12.61
C LYS A 80 -12.23 14.34 -11.34
N LEU A 81 -11.43 15.02 -10.52
CA LEU A 81 -10.69 14.39 -9.45
C LEU A 81 -11.62 14.01 -8.30
N TRP A 82 -12.63 14.84 -8.04
CA TRP A 82 -13.69 14.54 -7.07
C TRP A 82 -14.43 13.25 -7.42
N ASP A 83 -14.98 13.15 -8.64
CA ASP A 83 -15.72 11.96 -9.07
C ASP A 83 -14.85 10.71 -8.99
N MET A 84 -13.59 10.83 -9.44
CA MET A 84 -12.62 9.74 -9.37
C MET A 84 -12.30 9.33 -7.92
N ALA A 85 -12.19 10.29 -7.01
CA ALA A 85 -11.94 10.04 -5.59
C ALA A 85 -13.15 9.40 -4.92
N ALA A 86 -14.37 9.86 -5.23
CA ALA A 86 -15.60 9.28 -4.67
C ALA A 86 -15.81 7.83 -5.12
N GLU A 87 -15.64 7.55 -6.42
CA GLU A 87 -15.71 6.18 -6.96
C GLU A 87 -14.63 5.27 -6.37
N TRP A 88 -13.38 5.76 -6.34
CA TRP A 88 -12.27 5.04 -5.75
C TRP A 88 -12.49 4.79 -4.25
N PHE A 89 -13.01 5.77 -3.51
CA PHE A 89 -13.22 5.66 -2.07
C PHE A 89 -14.31 4.66 -1.73
N ALA A 90 -15.37 4.56 -2.53
CA ALA A 90 -16.37 3.51 -2.38
C ALA A 90 -15.73 2.10 -2.50
N LEU A 91 -14.86 1.90 -3.50
CA LEU A 91 -14.09 0.66 -3.65
C LEU A 91 -13.09 0.45 -2.50
N TRP A 92 -12.39 1.52 -2.10
CA TRP A 92 -11.43 1.51 -1.00
C TRP A 92 -12.09 1.04 0.30
N LYS A 93 -13.25 1.58 0.67
CA LYS A 93 -13.98 1.16 1.88
C LYS A 93 -14.33 -0.33 1.85
N MET A 94 -14.84 -0.80 0.71
CA MET A 94 -15.17 -2.22 0.55
C MET A 94 -13.93 -3.11 0.74
N LYS A 95 -12.79 -2.72 0.15
CA LYS A 95 -11.53 -3.45 0.29
C LYS A 95 -10.94 -3.34 1.68
N TRP A 96 -10.99 -2.16 2.29
CA TRP A 96 -10.56 -1.93 3.66
C TRP A 96 -11.28 -2.89 4.62
N ASN A 97 -12.61 -2.98 4.53
CA ASN A 97 -13.41 -3.88 5.36
C ASN A 97 -13.13 -5.38 5.09
N GLN A 98 -12.67 -5.74 3.89
CA GLN A 98 -12.25 -7.11 3.56
C GLN A 98 -10.85 -7.43 4.10
N ARG A 99 -9.94 -6.46 4.09
CA ARG A 99 -8.50 -6.68 4.32
C ARG A 99 -8.06 -6.36 5.73
N VAL A 100 -8.77 -5.49 6.44
CA VAL A 100 -8.36 -5.00 7.75
C VAL A 100 -9.19 -5.67 8.84
N ARG A 101 -8.49 -6.28 9.79
CA ARG A 101 -9.04 -6.67 11.09
C ARG A 101 -8.42 -5.81 12.17
N LEU A 102 -9.29 -5.15 12.93
CA LEU A 102 -8.88 -4.41 14.10
C LEU A 102 -8.63 -5.39 15.26
N VAL A 103 -7.53 -5.18 15.97
CA VAL A 103 -7.20 -5.90 17.19
C VAL A 103 -7.00 -4.92 18.33
N PHE A 104 -7.54 -5.25 19.49
CA PHE A 104 -7.68 -4.29 20.60
C PHE A 104 -6.75 -4.62 21.77
N SER A 105 -5.99 -5.71 21.69
CA SER A 105 -5.03 -6.10 22.74
C SER A 105 -3.68 -6.50 22.15
N ASP A 106 -2.61 -6.17 22.88
CA ASP A 106 -1.25 -6.59 22.53
C ASP A 106 -1.14 -8.12 22.44
N ASP A 107 -1.89 -8.85 23.26
CA ASP A 107 -1.87 -10.32 23.27
C ASP A 107 -2.60 -10.91 22.07
N GLU A 108 -3.68 -10.30 21.57
CA GLU A 108 -4.31 -10.70 20.32
C GLU A 108 -3.42 -10.37 19.12
N PHE A 109 -2.85 -9.15 19.08
CA PHE A 109 -1.92 -8.76 18.02
C PHE A 109 -0.68 -9.66 18.00
N LYS A 110 -0.08 -9.93 19.16
CA LYS A 110 1.05 -10.86 19.31
C LYS A 110 0.67 -12.27 18.88
N ARG A 111 -0.42 -12.86 19.37
CA ARG A 111 -0.82 -14.22 18.95
C ARG A 111 -1.06 -14.33 17.45
N ALA A 112 -1.60 -13.29 16.84
CA ALA A 112 -1.88 -13.27 15.41
C ALA A 112 -0.62 -12.98 14.54
N THR A 113 0.45 -12.44 15.13
CA THR A 113 1.72 -12.11 14.43
C THR A 113 2.91 -13.01 14.81
N GLN A 114 2.86 -13.70 15.96
CA GLN A 114 3.94 -14.51 16.53
C GLN A 114 4.20 -15.84 15.80
N SER A 115 3.39 -16.23 14.82
CA SER A 115 3.52 -17.51 14.12
C SER A 115 4.53 -17.49 12.97
N VAL A 116 5.05 -16.33 12.55
CA VAL A 116 5.94 -16.27 11.38
C VAL A 116 7.40 -16.41 11.81
N LYS A 117 7.92 -17.63 11.74
CA LYS A 117 9.37 -17.88 11.81
C LYS A 117 9.98 -17.53 10.46
N TRP A 118 10.74 -16.44 10.42
CA TRP A 118 11.50 -16.07 9.23
C TRP A 118 12.73 -16.97 9.06
N ALA A 119 12.98 -17.40 7.82
CA ALA A 119 14.09 -18.23 7.43
C ALA A 119 15.43 -17.54 7.73
N SER A 120 16.41 -18.32 8.18
CA SER A 120 17.78 -17.84 8.29
C SER A 120 18.29 -17.43 6.89
N GLY A 121 18.68 -16.17 6.75
CA GLY A 121 19.19 -15.61 5.48
C GLY A 121 18.18 -14.79 4.67
N LEU A 122 16.92 -14.64 5.12
CA LEU A 122 15.95 -13.75 4.46
C LEU A 122 16.46 -12.31 4.35
N GLU A 123 16.93 -11.73 5.45
CA GLU A 123 17.49 -10.38 5.47
C GLU A 123 18.70 -10.23 4.54
N ALA A 124 19.51 -11.27 4.40
CA ALA A 124 20.66 -11.26 3.49
C ALA A 124 20.23 -11.22 2.01
N VAL A 125 19.08 -11.83 1.67
CA VAL A 125 18.48 -11.73 0.33
C VAL A 125 17.87 -10.36 0.12
N MET A 126 17.06 -9.86 1.08
CA MET A 126 16.40 -8.55 0.98
C MET A 126 17.39 -7.41 0.77
N ASN A 127 18.55 -7.46 1.44
CA ASN A 127 19.62 -6.46 1.28
C ASN A 127 20.36 -6.52 -0.07
N LYS A 128 20.15 -7.57 -0.88
CA LYS A 128 20.83 -7.78 -2.18
C LYS A 128 19.90 -7.58 -3.38
N ILE A 129 18.63 -7.21 -3.16
CA ILE A 129 17.65 -6.97 -4.22
C ILE A 129 17.13 -5.53 -4.16
N ASP A 130 16.53 -5.06 -5.25
CA ASP A 130 15.89 -3.74 -5.27
C ASP A 130 14.48 -3.85 -4.67
N MET A 131 14.43 -3.78 -3.33
CA MET A 131 13.16 -3.80 -2.60
C MET A 131 12.25 -2.63 -2.96
N GLY A 132 12.81 -1.48 -3.34
CA GLY A 132 12.04 -0.30 -3.72
C GLY A 132 11.29 -0.53 -5.04
N GLU A 133 12.01 -0.97 -6.08
CA GLU A 133 11.43 -1.31 -7.37
C GLU A 133 10.40 -2.44 -7.24
N LEU A 134 10.73 -3.49 -6.46
CA LEU A 134 9.82 -4.61 -6.25
C LEU A 134 8.54 -4.18 -5.53
N ARG A 135 8.62 -3.31 -4.51
CA ARG A 135 7.45 -2.78 -3.80
C ARG A 135 6.57 -1.96 -4.72
N LEU A 136 7.14 -1.04 -5.51
CA LEU A 136 6.38 -0.24 -6.47
C LEU A 136 5.71 -1.12 -7.53
N PHE A 137 6.41 -2.15 -8.02
CA PHE A 137 5.84 -3.14 -8.93
C PHE A 137 4.63 -3.87 -8.34
N VAL A 138 4.74 -4.34 -7.09
CA VAL A 138 3.64 -5.05 -6.41
C VAL A 138 2.46 -4.13 -6.16
N ILE A 139 2.68 -2.91 -5.64
CA ILE A 139 1.62 -1.90 -5.43
C ILE A 139 0.86 -1.62 -6.72
N ALA A 140 1.58 -1.39 -7.82
CA ALA A 140 0.97 -1.09 -9.11
C ALA A 140 0.09 -2.26 -9.61
N ASN A 141 0.48 -3.50 -9.35
CA ASN A 141 -0.28 -4.69 -9.72
C ASN A 141 -1.43 -4.99 -8.76
N LEU A 142 -1.31 -4.70 -7.46
CA LEU A 142 -2.42 -4.75 -6.51
C LEU A 142 -3.56 -3.82 -6.98
N ILE A 143 -3.23 -2.56 -7.27
CA ILE A 143 -4.19 -1.55 -7.73
C ILE A 143 -4.86 -1.98 -9.04
N ARG A 144 -4.09 -2.49 -10.01
CA ARG A 144 -4.64 -3.02 -11.27
C ARG A 144 -5.57 -4.21 -11.08
N ASN A 145 -5.39 -4.99 -10.01
CA ASN A 145 -6.27 -6.10 -9.64
C ASN A 145 -7.43 -5.67 -8.71
N GLY A 146 -7.62 -4.37 -8.49
CA GLY A 146 -8.70 -3.82 -7.67
C GLY A 146 -8.43 -3.87 -6.16
N GLU A 147 -7.22 -4.26 -5.73
CA GLU A 147 -6.79 -4.09 -4.34
C GLU A 147 -6.24 -2.67 -4.18
N VAL A 148 -7.08 -1.79 -3.65
CA VAL A 148 -6.79 -0.35 -3.55
C VAL A 148 -6.64 0.15 -2.12
N ALA A 149 -6.75 -0.72 -1.12
CA ALA A 149 -6.71 -0.37 0.29
C ALA A 149 -5.56 -1.10 1.02
N GLY A 150 -4.79 -0.37 1.82
CA GLY A 150 -3.62 -0.88 2.54
C GLY A 150 -2.54 -1.44 1.63
N VAL A 151 -2.35 -0.85 0.44
CA VAL A 151 -1.58 -1.48 -0.64
C VAL A 151 -0.10 -1.61 -0.30
N GLU A 152 0.44 -0.68 0.49
CA GLU A 152 1.84 -0.72 0.94
C GLU A 152 2.09 -1.88 1.90
N GLN A 153 1.19 -2.07 2.88
CA GLN A 153 1.32 -3.12 3.88
C GLN A 153 1.10 -4.50 3.27
N ILE A 154 0.12 -4.63 2.37
CA ILE A 154 -0.11 -5.86 1.62
C ILE A 154 1.09 -6.17 0.72
N ALA A 155 1.67 -5.17 0.05
CA ALA A 155 2.85 -5.37 -0.77
C ALA A 155 4.04 -5.85 0.05
N GLU A 156 4.31 -5.22 1.19
CA GLU A 156 5.39 -5.62 2.10
C GLU A 156 5.22 -7.07 2.58
N TYR A 157 4.02 -7.42 3.02
CA TYR A 157 3.70 -8.76 3.48
C TYR A 157 3.92 -9.81 2.38
N ILE A 158 3.32 -9.61 1.20
CA ILE A 158 3.41 -10.58 0.10
C ILE A 158 4.85 -10.75 -0.39
N ILE A 159 5.61 -9.66 -0.51
CA ILE A 159 7.02 -9.73 -0.91
C ILE A 159 7.81 -10.54 0.12
N ARG A 160 7.67 -10.21 1.40
CA ARG A 160 8.41 -10.87 2.47
C ARG A 160 8.05 -12.35 2.59
N ASP A 161 6.76 -12.70 2.48
CA ASP A 161 6.25 -14.07 2.53
C ASP A 161 6.77 -14.94 1.38
N GLU A 162 6.74 -14.42 0.15
CA GLU A 162 7.25 -15.14 -1.02
C GLU A 162 8.78 -15.29 -0.98
N LEU A 163 9.51 -14.27 -0.52
CA LEU A 163 10.95 -14.36 -0.30
C LEU A 163 11.29 -15.36 0.80
N ASN A 164 10.56 -15.35 1.92
CA ASN A 164 10.74 -16.31 3.00
C ASN A 164 10.56 -17.73 2.50
N SER A 165 9.43 -17.99 1.83
CA SER A 165 9.11 -19.30 1.24
C SER A 165 10.17 -19.75 0.22
N ALA A 166 10.74 -18.83 -0.55
CA ALA A 166 11.83 -19.14 -1.48
C ALA A 166 13.12 -19.52 -0.74
N VAL A 167 13.49 -18.76 0.30
CA VAL A 167 14.69 -19.03 1.11
C VAL A 167 14.59 -20.36 1.84
N GLU A 168 13.46 -20.67 2.49
CA GLU A 168 13.26 -21.95 3.18
C GLU A 168 13.42 -23.15 2.25
N ARG A 169 12.92 -23.03 1.02
CA ARG A 169 12.89 -24.12 0.05
C ARG A 169 14.18 -24.26 -0.76
N LEU A 170 14.85 -23.15 -1.08
CA LEU A 170 15.95 -23.12 -2.07
C LEU A 170 17.27 -22.63 -1.48
N GLY A 171 17.26 -22.02 -0.30
CA GLY A 171 18.39 -21.29 0.26
C GLY A 171 18.54 -19.86 -0.28
N PRO A 172 19.35 -19.01 0.38
CA PRO A 172 19.53 -17.60 0.02
C PRO A 172 20.08 -17.37 -1.40
N GLU A 173 21.11 -18.12 -1.80
CA GLU A 173 21.83 -17.93 -3.07
C GLU A 173 20.92 -18.19 -4.26
N LYS A 174 20.21 -19.32 -4.23
CA LYS A 174 19.30 -19.72 -5.30
C LYS A 174 18.05 -18.84 -5.35
N THR A 175 17.64 -18.25 -4.23
CA THR A 175 16.58 -17.24 -4.18
C THR A 175 16.96 -15.97 -4.95
N LEU A 176 18.22 -15.53 -4.88
CA LEU A 176 18.71 -14.40 -5.67
C LEU A 176 18.69 -14.69 -7.18
N GLU A 177 18.93 -15.94 -7.59
CA GLU A 177 18.79 -16.36 -8.99
C GLU A 177 17.32 -16.33 -9.45
N VAL A 178 16.40 -16.78 -8.61
CA VAL A 178 14.95 -16.71 -8.85
C VAL A 178 14.47 -15.26 -8.98
N TYR A 179 15.03 -14.34 -8.17
CA TYR A 179 14.79 -12.90 -8.33
C TYR A 179 15.33 -12.37 -9.67
N LYS A 180 16.61 -12.61 -9.98
CA LYS A 180 17.26 -12.11 -11.21
C LYS A 180 16.63 -12.64 -12.50
N SER A 181 16.11 -13.86 -12.47
CA SER A 181 15.43 -14.48 -13.61
C SER A 181 13.98 -14.02 -13.79
N GLY A 182 13.43 -13.21 -12.87
CA GLY A 182 12.04 -12.74 -12.89
C GLY A 182 11.01 -13.79 -12.43
N GLN A 183 11.45 -14.97 -11.99
CA GLN A 183 10.55 -16.00 -11.47
C GLN A 183 9.86 -15.57 -10.17
N LEU A 184 10.54 -14.80 -9.31
CA LEU A 184 9.90 -14.21 -8.13
C LEU A 184 8.74 -13.29 -8.54
N THR A 185 8.97 -12.43 -9.52
CA THR A 185 7.96 -11.51 -10.06
C THR A 185 6.73 -12.25 -10.59
N ALA A 186 6.94 -13.37 -11.31
CA ALA A 186 5.84 -14.21 -11.80
C ALA A 186 5.02 -14.81 -10.64
N ARG A 187 5.66 -15.26 -9.56
CA ARG A 187 4.98 -15.76 -8.36
C ARG A 187 4.18 -14.67 -7.66
N LEU A 188 4.77 -13.48 -7.49
CA LEU A 188 4.08 -12.32 -6.91
C LEU A 188 2.82 -11.97 -7.71
N LEU A 189 2.89 -11.97 -9.05
CA LEU A 189 1.70 -11.73 -9.90
C LEU A 189 0.61 -12.79 -9.71
N GLN A 190 0.99 -14.07 -9.61
CA GLN A 190 0.05 -15.16 -9.32
C GLN A 190 -0.60 -14.96 -7.95
N ARG A 191 0.20 -14.61 -6.92
CA ARG A 191 -0.29 -14.36 -5.57
C ARG A 191 -1.24 -13.17 -5.53
N ILE A 192 -0.90 -12.04 -6.15
CA ILE A 192 -1.78 -10.88 -6.28
C ILE A 192 -3.11 -11.27 -6.95
N SER A 193 -3.05 -12.02 -8.05
CA SER A 193 -4.25 -12.44 -8.78
C SER A 193 -5.17 -13.36 -7.96
N SER A 194 -4.61 -14.12 -7.02
CA SER A 194 -5.38 -14.98 -6.11
C SER A 194 -6.06 -14.23 -4.96
N LEU A 195 -5.65 -13.00 -4.65
CA LEU A 195 -6.21 -12.23 -3.52
C LEU A 195 -7.71 -12.02 -3.63
N LYS A 196 -8.24 -11.91 -4.86
CA LYS A 196 -9.69 -11.79 -5.11
C LYS A 196 -10.53 -12.93 -4.50
N ASN A 197 -9.90 -14.10 -4.26
CA ASN A 197 -10.54 -15.27 -3.67
C ASN A 197 -10.28 -15.40 -2.17
N VAL A 198 -9.41 -14.56 -1.60
CA VAL A 198 -9.07 -14.57 -0.17
C VAL A 198 -10.07 -13.69 0.57
N THR A 199 -10.85 -14.29 1.46
CA THR A 199 -11.81 -13.60 2.32
C THR A 199 -11.23 -13.19 3.67
N ASP A 200 -10.11 -13.81 4.06
CA ASP A 200 -9.48 -13.53 5.35
C ASP A 200 -8.77 -12.16 5.33
N PRO A 201 -8.87 -11.39 6.43
CA PRO A 201 -8.12 -10.15 6.60
C PRO A 201 -6.61 -10.38 6.48
N LEU A 202 -5.93 -9.49 5.77
CA LEU A 202 -4.48 -9.53 5.56
C LEU A 202 -3.73 -8.54 6.46
N LEU A 203 -4.44 -7.54 6.99
CA LEU A 203 -3.89 -6.48 7.80
C LEU A 203 -4.50 -6.53 9.18
N LEU A 204 -3.63 -6.57 10.20
CA LEU A 204 -4.02 -6.43 11.58
C LEU A 204 -3.63 -5.03 12.04
N LEU A 205 -4.62 -4.21 12.36
CA LEU A 205 -4.38 -2.89 12.91
C LEU A 205 -4.70 -2.89 14.39
N LYS A 206 -3.71 -2.49 15.18
CA LYS A 206 -3.91 -2.25 16.60
C LYS A 206 -4.43 -0.83 16.80
N PHE A 207 -5.59 -0.70 17.45
CA PHE A 207 -6.07 0.59 17.93
C PHE A 207 -6.10 0.61 19.45
N ASP A 208 -5.43 1.62 20.03
CA ASP A 208 -5.43 1.88 21.47
C ASP A 208 -6.51 2.95 21.79
N PHE A 209 -7.73 2.52 22.17
CA PHE A 209 -8.81 3.43 22.63
C PHE A 209 -8.58 3.95 24.06
N GLY A 210 -7.33 4.30 24.39
CA GLY A 210 -6.88 4.36 25.77
C GLY A 210 -6.12 5.62 26.16
N ARG A 211 -6.31 6.78 25.50
CA ARG A 211 -5.88 8.08 26.04
C ARG A 211 -6.83 9.20 25.62
N THR A 212 -7.84 9.45 26.43
CA THR A 212 -8.36 10.82 26.57
C THR A 212 -7.17 11.71 26.96
N PRO A 213 -6.88 12.82 26.26
CA PRO A 213 -5.91 13.78 26.76
C PRO A 213 -6.38 14.22 28.16
N PRO A 214 -5.47 14.35 29.15
CA PRO A 214 -5.86 14.97 30.41
C PRO A 214 -6.43 16.35 30.10
N GLN A 215 -7.60 16.65 30.68
CA GLN A 215 -8.23 17.97 30.65
C GLN A 215 -7.30 19.03 31.25
#